data_AF-A0A101JPE4-F1
#
_entry.id   AF-A0A101JPE4-F1
#
_cell.length_a   1.000
_cell.length_b   1.000
_cell.length_c   1.000
_cell.angle_alpha   90.00
_cell.angle_beta   90.00
_cell.angle_gamma   90.00
#
_symmetry.space_group_name_H-M   'P 1'
#
loop_
_entity.id
_entity.type
_entity.pdbx_description
1 polymer ?
#
loop_
_entity_poly.entity_id
_entity_poly.type
_entity_poly.pdbx_seq_one_letter_code
_entity_poly.pdbx_strand_id
1 'polypeptide(L)'
;MNEREIKDHLHELIAEINSSEMLKKGEMAFHQQKVATGNMSVYLTKGIGRIYVQPRSIGCDVSLSGKVLEAEMYPFMQKLFEKESDGFIQLNRNKGWAKQPFWRTADFSKVREAIRYYARNYSGF
;
A
#
# COMPACT_ATOMS: atom_id res chain seq x y z
N MET A 1 -3.15 -15.55 4.73
CA MET A 1 -2.07 -15.40 3.74
C MET A 1 -0.78 -15.27 4.48
N ASN A 2 0.22 -16.07 4.13
CA ASN A 2 1.54 -15.98 4.71
C ASN A 2 2.40 -14.93 3.96
N GLU A 3 3.59 -14.62 4.49
CA GLU A 3 4.50 -13.62 3.91
C GLU A 3 4.90 -13.96 2.46
N ARG A 4 5.16 -15.24 2.17
CA ARG A 4 5.58 -15.70 0.84
C ARG A 4 4.47 -15.50 -0.19
N GLU A 5 3.24 -15.90 0.13
CA GLU A 5 2.08 -15.71 -0.76
C GLU A 5 1.84 -14.23 -1.08
N ILE A 6 1.94 -13.35 -0.08
CA ILE A 6 1.79 -11.91 -0.29
C ILE A 6 2.90 -11.40 -1.20
N LYS A 7 4.15 -11.80 -0.95
CA LYS A 7 5.30 -11.39 -1.75
C LYS A 7 5.15 -11.81 -3.21
N ASP A 8 4.79 -13.06 -3.46
CA ASP A 8 4.62 -13.59 -4.81
C ASP A 8 3.50 -12.83 -5.55
N HIS A 9 2.34 -12.64 -4.91
CA HIS A 9 1.26 -11.84 -5.50
C HIS A 9 1.64 -10.36 -5.75
N LEU A 10 2.46 -9.75 -4.90
CA LEU A 10 2.94 -8.38 -5.11
C LEU A 10 3.88 -8.31 -6.32
N HIS A 11 4.79 -9.27 -6.47
CA HIS A 11 5.66 -9.34 -7.65
C HIS A 11 4.87 -9.53 -8.94
N GLU A 12 3.89 -10.45 -8.95
CA GLU A 12 3.00 -10.66 -10.09
C GLU A 12 2.23 -9.38 -10.46
N LEU A 13 1.65 -8.71 -9.46
CA LEU A 13 0.89 -7.48 -9.69
C LEU A 13 1.76 -6.33 -10.20
N ILE A 14 2.99 -6.21 -9.69
CA ILE A 14 3.93 -5.19 -10.16
C ILE A 14 4.33 -5.46 -11.61
N ALA A 15 4.62 -6.72 -11.95
CA ALA A 15 4.94 -7.11 -13.33
C ALA A 15 3.76 -6.82 -14.27
N GLU A 16 2.53 -7.16 -13.85
CA GLU A 16 1.29 -6.83 -14.57
C GLU A 16 1.19 -5.31 -14.83
N ILE A 17 1.28 -4.49 -13.77
CA ILE A 17 1.15 -3.03 -13.88
C ILE A 17 2.24 -2.43 -14.77
N ASN A 18 3.50 -2.84 -14.60
CA ASN A 18 4.62 -2.32 -15.39
C ASN A 18 4.56 -2.75 -16.86
N SER A 19 3.90 -3.87 -17.17
CA SER A 19 3.67 -4.32 -18.55
C SER A 19 2.42 -3.71 -19.21
N SER A 20 1.66 -2.90 -18.47
CA SER A 20 0.40 -2.29 -18.92
C SER A 20 0.55 -0.79 -19.20
N GLU A 21 -0.43 -0.20 -19.89
CA GLU A 21 -0.52 1.25 -20.09
C GLU A 21 -1.06 2.02 -18.86
N MET A 22 -1.08 1.38 -17.69
CA MET A 22 -1.66 1.97 -16.47
C MET A 22 -0.81 3.10 -15.86
N LEU A 23 0.50 3.11 -16.15
CA LEU A 23 1.45 4.09 -15.64
C LEU A 23 1.64 5.24 -16.63
N LYS A 24 1.56 6.48 -16.15
CA LYS A 24 1.82 7.68 -16.96
C LYS A 24 3.32 7.95 -17.12
N LYS A 25 4.10 7.75 -16.06
CA LYS A 25 5.56 7.88 -16.02
C LYS A 25 6.15 6.92 -14.97
N GLY A 26 7.42 6.59 -15.17
CA GLY A 26 8.18 5.75 -14.25
C GLY A 26 7.70 4.29 -14.22
N GLU A 27 8.04 3.60 -13.15
CA GLU A 27 7.69 2.19 -12.92
C GLU A 27 7.22 2.00 -11.48
N MET A 28 6.44 0.94 -11.25
CA MET A 28 6.16 0.45 -9.93
C MET A 28 7.29 -0.46 -9.46
N ALA A 29 7.75 -0.27 -8.23
CA ALA A 29 8.85 -1.00 -7.64
C ALA A 29 8.44 -1.65 -6.31
N PHE A 30 9.03 -2.81 -6.05
CA PHE A 30 8.92 -3.53 -4.79
C PHE A 30 10.06 -3.17 -3.84
N HIS A 31 9.78 -3.05 -2.56
CA HIS A 31 10.79 -2.94 -1.52
C HIS A 31 10.39 -3.74 -0.27
N GLN A 32 11.34 -4.51 0.26
CA GLN A 32 11.21 -5.28 1.49
C GLN A 32 12.32 -4.84 2.47
N GLN A 33 11.97 -4.51 3.71
CA GLN A 33 12.98 -4.16 4.71
C GLN A 33 13.86 -5.37 5.06
N LYS A 34 15.17 -5.13 5.20
CA LYS A 34 16.16 -6.21 5.50
C LYS A 34 15.95 -6.86 6.88
N VAL A 35 15.57 -6.07 7.88
CA VAL A 35 15.48 -6.52 9.28
C VAL A 35 14.08 -7.05 9.62
N ALA A 36 13.04 -6.41 9.09
CA ALA A 36 11.66 -6.84 9.26
C ALA A 36 11.13 -7.29 7.90
N THR A 37 11.33 -8.56 7.56
CA THR A 37 10.99 -9.10 6.24
C THR A 37 9.50 -9.00 5.93
N GLY A 38 8.63 -9.05 6.96
CA GLY A 38 7.21 -8.76 6.81
C GLY A 38 6.88 -7.32 6.38
N ASN A 39 7.82 -6.37 6.48
CA ASN A 39 7.59 -4.99 6.03
C ASN A 39 7.90 -4.86 4.53
N MET A 40 6.90 -5.22 3.73
CA MET A 40 6.90 -5.04 2.28
C MET A 40 6.17 -3.77 1.90
N SER A 41 6.60 -3.14 0.82
CA SER A 41 5.97 -1.95 0.26
C SER A 41 6.10 -1.93 -1.25
N VAL A 42 5.12 -1.33 -1.91
CA VAL A 42 5.17 -0.94 -3.31
C VAL A 42 5.17 0.57 -3.43
N TYR A 43 5.90 1.08 -4.41
CA TYR A 43 6.01 2.52 -4.64
C TYR A 43 6.25 2.80 -6.12
N LEU A 44 5.91 4.01 -6.55
CA LEU A 44 6.21 4.49 -7.89
C LEU A 44 7.58 5.18 -7.87
N THR A 45 8.46 4.87 -8.82
CA THR A 45 9.80 5.50 -8.92
C THR A 45 9.73 7.00 -9.23
N LYS A 46 8.61 7.43 -9.81
CA LYS A 46 8.25 8.82 -10.10
C LYS A 46 6.86 9.15 -9.54
N GLY A 47 6.66 8.88 -8.25
CA GLY A 47 5.38 9.16 -7.59
C GLY A 47 5.53 9.62 -6.15
N ILE A 48 4.41 9.63 -5.43
CA ILE A 48 4.34 10.09 -4.04
C ILE A 48 4.13 8.92 -3.09
N GLY A 49 4.81 8.96 -1.94
CA GLY A 49 4.57 8.02 -0.85
C GLY A 49 4.83 6.55 -1.22
N ARG A 50 4.25 5.64 -0.42
CA ARG A 50 4.33 4.18 -0.58
C ARG A 50 3.08 3.52 -0.03
N ILE A 51 2.70 2.38 -0.60
CA ILE A 51 1.74 1.47 0.02
C ILE A 51 2.52 0.35 0.68
N TYR A 52 2.38 0.18 1.99
CA TYR A 52 2.92 -0.96 2.72
C TYR A 52 1.89 -2.08 2.80
N VAL A 53 2.35 -3.32 2.67
CA VAL A 53 1.57 -4.54 2.85
C VAL A 53 2.32 -5.42 3.84
N GLN A 54 1.76 -5.56 5.05
CA GLN A 54 2.40 -6.25 6.16
C GLN A 54 1.60 -7.51 6.52
N PRO A 55 2.19 -8.72 6.50
CA PRO A 55 1.50 -9.93 6.92
C PRO A 55 1.12 -9.84 8.40
N ARG A 56 -0.01 -10.45 8.74
CA ARG A 56 -0.50 -10.63 10.11
C ARG A 56 -0.91 -12.09 10.31
N SER A 57 -1.17 -12.46 11.56
CA SER A 57 -1.68 -13.81 11.88
C SER A 57 -2.95 -14.15 11.09
N ILE A 58 -3.78 -13.13 10.81
CA ILE A 58 -4.95 -13.23 9.96
C ILE A 58 -4.88 -12.12 8.91
N GLY A 59 -4.58 -12.50 7.66
CA GLY A 59 -4.53 -11.58 6.51
C GLY A 59 -3.29 -10.70 6.48
N CYS A 60 -3.47 -9.43 6.12
CA CYS A 60 -2.42 -8.41 6.08
C CYS A 60 -2.97 -7.03 6.42
N ASP A 61 -2.11 -6.16 6.92
CA ASP A 61 -2.36 -4.73 7.04
C ASP A 61 -1.87 -4.03 5.75
N VAL A 62 -2.74 -3.24 5.12
CA VAL A 62 -2.40 -2.33 4.02
C VAL A 62 -2.36 -0.92 4.57
N SER A 63 -1.24 -0.22 4.43
CA SER A 63 -1.11 1.14 4.97
C SER A 63 -0.54 2.13 3.97
N LEU A 64 -1.02 3.37 4.05
CA LEU A 64 -0.59 4.47 3.18
C LEU A 64 0.52 5.25 3.88
N SER A 65 1.68 5.42 3.24
CA SER A 65 2.77 6.21 3.81
C SER A 65 3.10 7.40 2.93
N GLY A 66 3.09 8.60 3.51
CA GLY A 66 3.45 9.84 2.83
C GLY A 66 2.28 10.82 2.86
N LYS A 67 2.51 12.03 3.37
CA LYS A 67 1.45 13.00 3.72
C LYS A 67 0.43 13.25 2.61
N VAL A 68 0.89 13.42 1.36
CA VAL A 68 0.01 13.68 0.22
C VAL A 68 -0.80 12.43 -0.14
N LEU A 69 -0.14 11.27 -0.21
CA LEU A 69 -0.79 9.99 -0.49
C LEU A 69 -1.83 9.64 0.57
N GLU A 70 -1.49 9.83 1.85
CA GLU A 70 -2.40 9.65 2.97
C GLU A 70 -3.65 10.52 2.81
N ALA A 71 -3.51 11.81 2.50
CA ALA A 71 -4.66 12.69 2.32
C ALA A 71 -5.53 12.34 1.10
N GLU A 72 -4.90 12.05 -0.04
CA GLU A 72 -5.61 11.89 -1.32
C GLU A 72 -6.22 10.49 -1.50
N MET A 73 -5.57 9.45 -0.97
CA MET A 73 -6.00 8.07 -1.17
C MET A 73 -6.89 7.54 -0.01
N TYR A 74 -6.93 8.22 1.15
CA TYR A 74 -7.77 7.80 2.29
C TYR A 74 -9.25 7.63 1.95
N PRO A 75 -9.94 8.56 1.24
CA PRO A 75 -11.36 8.39 0.90
C PRO A 75 -11.61 7.15 0.03
N PHE A 76 -10.69 6.87 -0.88
CA PHE A 76 -10.76 5.67 -1.71
C PHE A 76 -10.58 4.40 -0.87
N MET A 77 -9.62 4.38 0.06
CA MET A 77 -9.41 3.24 0.96
C MET A 77 -10.63 3.00 1.85
N GLN A 78 -11.25 4.06 2.39
CA GLN A 78 -12.49 3.91 3.17
C GLN A 78 -13.60 3.22 2.36
N LYS A 79 -13.77 3.64 1.10
CA LYS A 79 -14.76 3.04 0.20
C LYS A 79 -14.42 1.59 -0.16
N LEU A 80 -13.15 1.31 -0.47
CA LEU A 80 -12.70 -0.03 -0.89
C LEU A 80 -12.81 -1.06 0.24
N PHE A 81 -12.56 -0.65 1.48
CA PHE A 81 -12.62 -1.52 2.65
C PHE A 81 -13.96 -1.46 3.39
N GLU A 82 -14.86 -0.55 2.97
CA GLU A 82 -16.20 -0.33 3.55
C GLU A 82 -16.15 0.03 5.04
N LYS A 83 -15.07 0.68 5.48
CA LYS A 83 -14.84 1.08 6.87
C LYS A 83 -13.78 2.17 7.01
N GLU A 84 -13.77 2.80 8.18
CA GLU A 84 -12.62 3.59 8.63
C GLU A 84 -11.34 2.76 8.71
N SER A 85 -10.18 3.44 8.75
CA SER A 85 -8.93 2.75 9.06
C SER A 85 -8.99 2.03 10.41
N ASP A 86 -8.35 0.87 10.50
CA ASP A 86 -8.25 0.07 11.74
C ASP A 86 -7.27 0.70 12.75
N GLY A 87 -6.64 1.82 12.37
CA GLY A 87 -5.73 2.59 13.18
C GLY A 87 -4.59 3.19 12.36
N PHE A 88 -3.53 3.57 13.05
CA PHE A 88 -2.35 4.22 12.48
C PHE A 88 -1.08 3.52 12.95
N ILE A 89 -0.16 3.26 12.01
CA ILE A 89 1.12 2.60 12.33
C ILE A 89 2.03 3.52 13.14
N GLN A 90 2.00 4.83 12.88
CA GLN A 90 2.85 5.81 13.55
C GLN A 90 2.01 6.73 14.43
N LEU A 91 2.15 6.58 15.74
CA LEU A 91 1.49 7.40 16.74
C LEU A 91 2.52 8.28 17.45
N ASN A 92 2.31 9.60 17.46
CA ASN A 92 3.02 10.49 18.38
C ASN A 92 2.01 11.10 19.35
N ARG A 93 1.83 10.42 20.49
CA ARG A 93 0.88 10.84 21.54
C ARG A 93 1.20 12.24 22.07
N ASN A 94 2.48 12.59 22.17
CA ASN A 94 2.91 13.89 22.70
C ASN A 94 2.61 15.06 21.74
N LYS A 95 2.57 14.80 20.44
CA LYS A 95 2.32 15.82 19.40
C LYS A 95 0.91 15.74 18.79
N GLY A 96 0.05 14.86 19.32
CA GLY A 96 -1.34 14.72 18.89
C GLY A 96 -1.53 14.28 17.43
N TRP A 97 -0.50 13.73 16.77
CA TRP A 97 -0.63 13.28 15.38
C TRP A 97 -0.53 11.76 15.26
N ALA A 98 -1.34 11.24 14.34
CA ALA A 98 -1.34 9.87 13.88
C ALA A 98 -1.07 9.87 12.36
N LYS A 99 -0.17 9.01 11.91
CA LYS A 99 0.20 8.88 10.49
C LYS A 99 0.21 7.43 10.08
N GLN A 100 0.19 7.23 8.78
CA GLN A 100 0.21 5.93 8.16
C GLN A 100 -1.02 5.10 8.58
N PRO A 101 -2.23 5.54 8.17
CA PRO A 101 -3.45 4.79 8.40
C PRO A 101 -3.35 3.41 7.77
N PHE A 102 -3.94 2.40 8.40
CA PHE A 102 -3.93 1.03 7.91
C PHE A 102 -5.31 0.38 7.90
N TRP A 103 -5.50 -0.56 6.99
CA TRP A 103 -6.66 -1.44 6.92
C TRP A 103 -6.21 -2.89 6.91
N ARG A 104 -6.77 -3.69 7.80
CA ARG A 104 -6.58 -5.13 7.87
C ARG A 104 -7.58 -5.83 6.94
N THR A 105 -7.08 -6.73 6.11
CA THR A 105 -7.89 -7.57 5.23
C THR A 105 -7.28 -8.95 5.07
N ALA A 106 -8.13 -9.98 4.96
CA ALA A 106 -7.74 -11.30 4.46
C ALA A 106 -7.95 -11.45 2.95
N ASP A 107 -8.63 -10.48 2.33
CA ASP A 107 -8.98 -10.47 0.92
C ASP A 107 -7.93 -9.69 0.12
N PHE A 108 -7.11 -10.42 -0.64
CA PHE A 108 -6.05 -9.83 -1.45
C PHE A 108 -6.58 -9.04 -2.65
N SER A 109 -7.84 -9.24 -3.07
CA SER A 109 -8.42 -8.44 -4.16
C SER A 109 -8.45 -6.95 -3.82
N LYS A 110 -8.73 -6.62 -2.55
CA LYS A 110 -8.64 -5.24 -2.03
C LYS A 110 -7.22 -4.70 -2.08
N VAL A 111 -6.21 -5.53 -1.77
CA VAL A 111 -4.80 -5.14 -1.89
C VAL A 111 -4.45 -4.81 -3.34
N ARG A 112 -4.87 -5.67 -4.28
CA ARG A 112 -4.65 -5.45 -5.72
C ARG A 112 -5.31 -4.15 -6.18
N GLU A 113 -6.56 -3.93 -5.80
CA GLU A 113 -7.31 -2.74 -6.22
C GLU A 113 -6.71 -1.45 -5.65
N ALA A 114 -6.25 -1.47 -4.40
CA ALA A 114 -5.51 -0.35 -3.83
C ALA A 114 -4.24 -0.01 -4.61
N ILE A 115 -3.45 -1.02 -4.97
CA ILE A 115 -2.19 -0.82 -5.71
C ILE A 115 -2.45 -0.36 -7.15
N ARG A 116 -3.48 -0.90 -7.83
CA ARG A 116 -3.88 -0.44 -9.18
C ARG A 116 -4.40 0.98 -9.17
N TYR A 117 -5.22 1.35 -8.17
CA TYR A 117 -5.66 2.74 -7.99
C TYR A 117 -4.46 3.66 -7.81
N TYR A 118 -3.49 3.23 -7.00
CA TYR A 118 -2.26 3.99 -6.79
C TYR A 118 -1.44 4.16 -8.08
N ALA A 119 -1.23 3.09 -8.84
CA ALA A 119 -0.55 3.12 -10.13
C ALA A 119 -1.19 4.12 -11.12
N ARG A 120 -2.51 4.06 -11.27
CA ARG A 120 -3.27 4.84 -12.25
C ARG A 120 -3.26 6.34 -11.93
N ASN A 121 -3.37 6.69 -10.66
CA ASN A 121 -3.61 8.08 -10.25
C ASN A 121 -2.35 8.84 -9.88
N TYR A 122 -1.28 8.16 -9.44
CA TYR A 122 -0.11 8.83 -8.85
C TYR A 122 1.21 8.58 -9.60
N SER A 123 1.16 8.03 -10.82
CA SER A 123 2.33 7.83 -11.69
C SER A 123 2.67 9.04 -12.58
N GLY A 124 2.04 10.20 -12.36
CA GLY A 124 2.20 11.39 -13.20
C GLY A 124 3.07 12.50 -12.61
N PHE A 125 3.60 12.34 -11.40
CA PHE A 125 4.37 13.36 -10.69
C PHE A 125 5.81 13.49 -11.22
#